data_AF-A0A0Z8EDV8-F1
#
_entry.id   AF-A0A0Z8EDV8-F1
#
_cell.length_a   1.000
_cell.length_b   1.000
_cell.length_c   1.000
_cell.angle_alpha   90.00
_cell.angle_beta   90.00
_cell.angle_gamma   90.00
#
_symmetry.space_group_name_H-M   'P 1'
#
loop_
_entity.id
_entity.type
_entity.pdbx_description
1 polymer ?
#
loop_
_entity_poly.entity_id
_entity_poly.type
_entity_poly.pdbx_seq_one_letter_code
_entity_poly.pdbx_strand_id
1 'polypeptide(L)'
;MIENFATLDDIFADEAFDSLVAGIRVVKVERLHPEIEKFMEICQWVKEHGREPQRSTQIKERQLFSRLKAIRADEGRRAQVSAYDELDLLGDRHDR
;
A
#
# COMPACT_ATOMS: atom_id res chain seq x y z
N MET A 1 21.70 -12.22 -46.85
CA MET A 1 20.30 -11.73 -46.76
C MET A 1 20.27 -10.73 -45.62
N ILE A 2 19.65 -9.57 -45.83
CA ILE A 2 19.70 -8.45 -44.88
C ILE A 2 18.84 -8.81 -43.67
N GLU A 3 19.47 -8.94 -42.50
CA GLU A 3 18.80 -8.93 -41.21
C GLU A 3 18.59 -7.48 -40.78
N ASN A 4 17.59 -6.81 -41.36
CA ASN A 4 17.23 -5.45 -40.96
C ASN A 4 16.25 -5.54 -39.79
N PHE A 5 16.77 -5.78 -38.60
CA PHE A 5 15.97 -5.69 -37.39
C PHE A 5 15.76 -4.22 -37.04
N ALA A 6 14.51 -3.84 -36.77
CA ALA A 6 14.22 -2.53 -36.21
C ALA A 6 14.97 -2.36 -34.89
N THR A 7 15.73 -1.27 -34.78
CA THR A 7 16.43 -0.87 -33.56
C THR A 7 15.46 -0.14 -32.63
N LEU A 8 15.87 0.06 -31.39
CA LEU A 8 15.09 0.89 -30.46
C LEU A 8 14.97 2.33 -30.96
N ASP A 9 16.01 2.84 -31.63
CA ASP A 9 15.99 4.18 -32.23
C ASP A 9 14.95 4.27 -33.36
N ASP A 10 14.79 3.21 -34.16
CA ASP A 10 13.75 3.16 -35.21
C ASP A 10 12.34 3.17 -34.61
N ILE A 11 12.15 2.54 -33.44
CA ILE A 11 10.87 2.54 -32.72
C ILE A 11 10.57 3.91 -32.13
N PHE A 12 11.57 4.60 -31.56
CA PHE A 12 11.38 5.94 -30.98
C PHE A 12 11.26 7.05 -32.03
N ALA A 13 11.78 6.82 -33.24
CA ALA A 13 11.62 7.73 -34.37
C ALA A 13 10.30 7.52 -35.13
N ASP A 14 9.51 6.49 -34.79
CA ASP A 14 8.22 6.23 -35.42
C ASP A 14 7.17 7.25 -34.93
N GLU A 15 6.56 7.98 -35.87
CA GLU A 15 5.48 8.94 -35.56
C GLU A 15 4.27 8.28 -34.87
N ALA A 16 4.05 6.98 -35.07
CA ALA A 16 3.01 6.22 -34.39
C ALA A 16 3.33 5.99 -32.90
N PHE A 17 4.61 6.03 -32.50
CA PHE A 17 5.02 5.91 -31.10
C PHE A 17 4.47 7.05 -30.26
N ASP A 18 4.58 8.29 -30.74
CA ASP A 18 4.07 9.46 -30.02
C ASP A 18 2.56 9.38 -29.78
N SER A 19 1.80 8.93 -30.79
CA SER A 19 0.36 8.68 -30.67
C SER A 19 0.04 7.57 -29.67
N LEU A 20 0.84 6.49 -29.66
CA LEU A 20 0.69 5.36 -28.75
C LEU A 20 0.95 5.77 -27.29
N VAL A 21 1.93 6.63 -27.03
CA VAL A 21 2.33 7.04 -25.66
C VAL A 21 1.63 8.31 -25.16
N ALA A 22 0.96 9.07 -26.02
CA ALA A 22 0.28 10.33 -25.69
C ALA A 22 -0.74 10.21 -24.53
N GLY A 23 -1.29 9.01 -24.31
CA GLY A 23 -2.23 8.73 -23.21
C GLY A 23 -1.60 8.24 -21.91
N ILE A 24 -0.30 7.95 -21.90
CA ILE A 24 0.40 7.40 -20.73
C ILE A 24 0.58 8.51 -19.70
N ARG A 25 -0.35 8.58 -18.75
CA ARG A 25 -0.19 9.42 -17.56
C ARG A 25 0.73 8.71 -16.59
N VAL A 26 1.88 9.31 -16.31
CA VAL A 26 2.67 8.93 -15.13
C VAL A 26 1.79 9.26 -13.93
N VAL A 27 1.13 8.24 -13.37
CA VAL A 27 0.41 8.39 -12.11
C VAL A 27 1.47 8.77 -11.08
N LYS A 28 1.44 10.04 -10.62
CA LYS A 28 2.17 10.41 -9.42
C LYS A 28 1.60 9.55 -8.31
N VAL A 29 2.32 8.50 -7.94
CA VAL A 29 2.03 7.75 -6.72
C VAL A 29 2.40 8.70 -5.60
N GLU A 30 1.43 9.47 -5.12
CA GLU A 30 1.54 10.10 -3.81
C GLU A 30 1.64 8.97 -2.81
N ARG A 31 2.88 8.61 -2.47
CA ARG A 31 3.14 7.64 -1.42
C ARG A 31 2.64 8.26 -0.14
N LEU A 32 1.65 7.61 0.47
CA LEU A 32 1.19 7.97 1.79
C LEU A 32 2.35 7.77 2.76
N HIS A 33 2.26 8.41 3.92
CA HIS A 33 3.26 8.18 4.96
C HIS A 33 3.34 6.66 5.25
N PRO A 34 4.54 6.06 5.36
CA PRO A 34 4.68 4.60 5.49
C PRO A 34 3.88 4.01 6.65
N GLU A 35 3.65 4.79 7.70
CA GLU A 35 2.81 4.37 8.84
C GLU A 35 1.32 4.22 8.45
N ILE A 36 0.81 5.12 7.61
CA ILE A 36 -0.55 5.08 7.08
C ILE A 36 -0.72 3.84 6.19
N GLU A 37 0.22 3.58 5.27
CA GLU A 37 0.19 2.39 4.40
C GLU A 37 0.12 1.10 5.22
N LYS A 38 0.96 0.99 6.26
CA LYS A 38 0.98 -0.16 7.14
C LYS A 38 -0.29 -0.30 7.99
N PHE A 39 -0.94 0.81 8.36
CA PHE A 39 -2.19 0.78 9.09
C PHE A 39 -3.36 0.38 8.18
N MET A 40 -3.41 0.90 6.95
CA MET A 40 -4.36 0.46 5.94
C MET A 40 -4.26 -1.04 5.65
N GLU A 41 -3.05 -1.62 5.68
CA GLU A 41 -2.85 -3.08 5.60
C GLU A 41 -3.58 -3.83 6.72
N ILE A 42 -3.59 -3.28 7.94
CA ILE A 42 -4.33 -3.84 9.08
C ILE A 42 -5.85 -3.70 8.85
N CYS A 43 -6.31 -2.53 8.41
CA CYS A 43 -7.73 -2.32 8.08
C CYS A 43 -8.20 -3.29 7.00
N GLN A 44 -7.38 -3.52 5.97
CA GLN A 44 -7.68 -4.47 4.91
C GLN A 44 -7.76 -5.91 5.44
N TRP A 45 -6.84 -6.30 6.32
CA TRP A 45 -6.92 -7.61 6.99
C TRP A 45 -8.26 -7.79 7.72
N VAL A 46 -8.71 -6.78 8.46
CA VAL A 46 -9.99 -6.81 9.18
C VAL A 46 -11.17 -6.91 8.21
N LYS A 47 -11.14 -6.15 7.10
CA LYS A 47 -12.16 -6.23 6.04
C LYS A 47 -12.23 -7.63 5.41
N GLU A 48 -11.09 -8.28 5.18
CA GLU A 48 -11.01 -9.61 4.57
C GLU A 48 -11.39 -10.75 5.53
N HIS A 49 -11.00 -10.68 6.80
CA HIS A 49 -11.15 -11.77 7.76
C HIS A 49 -12.32 -11.58 8.72
N GLY A 50 -12.95 -10.40 8.73
CA GLY A 50 -14.00 -10.02 9.67
C GLY A 50 -13.54 -9.89 11.12
N ARG A 51 -12.22 -9.89 11.39
CA ARG A 51 -11.64 -9.78 12.72
C ARG A 51 -10.25 -9.16 12.70
N GLU A 52 -9.84 -8.64 13.86
CA GLU A 52 -8.47 -8.18 14.09
C GLU A 52 -7.43 -9.31 13.91
N PRO A 53 -6.21 -8.97 13.47
CA PRO A 53 -5.09 -9.89 13.52
C PRO A 53 -4.84 -10.30 14.97
N GLN A 54 -4.60 -11.58 15.21
CA GLN A 54 -4.37 -12.12 16.55
C GLN A 54 -2.96 -12.69 16.69
N ARG A 55 -2.57 -13.03 17.92
CA ARG A 55 -1.33 -13.78 18.15
C ARG A 55 -1.44 -15.14 17.48
N SER A 56 -0.65 -15.36 16.44
CA SER A 56 -0.74 -16.53 15.56
C SER A 56 0.64 -17.06 15.18
N THR A 57 0.69 -18.31 14.71
CA THR A 57 1.90 -18.90 14.12
C THR A 57 2.10 -18.42 12.68
N GLN A 58 1.02 -18.00 12.01
CA GLN A 58 1.06 -17.38 10.69
C GLN A 58 1.87 -16.09 10.72
N ILE A 59 2.90 -16.02 9.86
CA ILE A 59 3.88 -14.91 9.88
C ILE A 59 3.18 -13.57 9.63
N LYS A 60 2.30 -13.50 8.62
CA LYS A 60 1.60 -12.26 8.24
C LYS A 60 0.70 -11.77 9.38
N GLU A 61 -0.16 -12.62 9.90
CA GLU A 61 -1.07 -12.27 11.00
C GLU A 61 -0.31 -11.81 12.25
N ARG A 62 0.76 -12.54 12.63
CA ARG A 62 1.61 -12.17 13.76
C ARG A 62 2.25 -10.80 13.60
N GLN A 63 2.70 -10.46 12.39
CA GLN A 63 3.28 -9.14 12.11
C GLN A 63 2.23 -8.03 12.24
N LEU A 64 1.04 -8.23 11.67
CA LEU A 64 -0.06 -7.27 11.75
C LEU A 64 -0.53 -7.07 13.20
N PHE A 65 -0.65 -8.15 13.97
CA PHE A 65 -1.00 -8.10 15.39
C PHE A 65 0.02 -7.28 16.20
N SER A 66 1.32 -7.58 16.06
CA SER A 66 2.38 -6.84 16.76
C SER A 66 2.38 -5.36 16.37
N ARG A 67 2.10 -5.06 15.09
CA ARG A 67 2.04 -3.68 14.60
C ARG A 67 0.85 -2.92 15.16
N LEU A 68 -0.36 -3.51 15.12
CA LEU A 68 -1.55 -2.91 15.69
C LEU A 68 -1.35 -2.61 17.18
N LYS A 69 -0.77 -3.56 17.92
CA LYS A 69 -0.41 -3.36 19.33
C LYS A 69 0.55 -2.18 19.53
N ALA A 70 1.58 -2.06 18.68
CA ALA A 70 2.56 -0.99 18.79
C ALA A 70 1.99 0.40 18.43
N ILE A 71 1.01 0.46 17.52
CA ILE A 71 0.30 1.71 17.19
C ILE A 71 -0.59 2.13 18.36
N ARG A 72 -1.35 1.20 18.96
CA ARG A 72 -2.20 1.48 20.13
C ARG A 72 -1.39 1.97 21.34
N ALA A 73 -0.19 1.43 21.55
CA ALA A 73 0.66 1.75 22.69
C ALA A 73 1.41 3.10 22.58
N ASP A 74 1.41 3.75 21.41
CA ASP A 74 2.17 4.98 21.15
C ASP A 74 1.23 6.06 20.62
N GLU A 75 0.98 7.09 21.44
CA GLU A 75 0.07 8.19 21.10
C GLU A 75 0.50 8.94 19.82
N GLY A 76 1.80 9.08 19.59
CA GLY A 76 2.32 9.72 18.39
C GLY A 76 1.98 8.93 17.12
N ARG A 77 2.13 7.61 17.17
CA ARG A 77 1.75 6.72 16.05
C ARG A 77 0.24 6.65 15.89
N ARG A 78 -0.51 6.58 16.99
CA ARG A 78 -1.98 6.61 17.00
C ARG A 78 -2.50 7.89 16.33
N ALA A 79 -1.93 9.05 16.66
CA ALA A 79 -2.30 10.32 16.05
C ALA A 79 -2.05 10.34 14.53
N GLN A 80 -0.94 9.77 14.05
CA GLN A 80 -0.60 9.71 12.62
C GLN A 80 -1.61 8.96 11.76
N VAL A 81 -2.28 7.95 12.34
CA VAL A 81 -3.21 7.08 11.60
C VAL A 81 -4.67 7.26 12.00
N SER A 82 -4.96 8.08 13.00
CA SER A 82 -6.30 8.35 13.53
C SER A 82 -7.33 8.75 12.46
N ALA A 83 -6.93 9.59 11.50
CA ALA A 83 -7.78 10.02 10.39
C ALA A 83 -8.19 8.88 9.43
N TYR A 84 -7.54 7.73 9.52
CA TYR A 84 -7.75 6.55 8.67
C TYR A 84 -8.41 5.39 9.43
N ASP A 85 -8.79 5.57 10.70
CA ASP A 85 -9.39 4.53 11.53
C ASP A 85 -10.90 4.38 11.30
N GLU A 86 -11.26 3.91 10.11
CA GLU A 86 -12.67 3.67 9.72
C GLU A 86 -13.34 2.56 10.53
N LEU A 87 -12.56 1.69 11.18
CA LEU A 87 -13.02 0.45 11.80
C LEU A 87 -12.94 0.49 13.34
N ASP A 88 -12.67 1.66 13.93
CA ASP A 88 -12.50 1.86 15.38
C ASP A 88 -11.44 0.93 16.00
N LEU A 89 -10.37 0.65 15.25
CA LEU A 89 -9.25 -0.19 15.69
C LEU A 89 -8.38 0.51 16.73
N LEU A 90 -8.46 1.83 16.86
CA LEU A 90 -7.67 2.59 17.83
C LEU A 90 -8.49 2.94 19.09
N GLY A 91 -9.76 2.55 19.17
CA GLY A 91 -10.63 2.92 20.29
C GLY A 91 -10.15 2.39 21.66
N ASP A 92 -10.54 3.10 22.73
CA ASP A 92 -10.11 2.87 24.12
C ASP A 92 -10.52 1.50 24.71
N ARG A 93 -11.30 0.72 23.96
CA ARG A 93 -11.75 -0.64 24.34
C ARG A 93 -10.65 -1.68 24.22
N HIS A 94 -9.55 -1.36 23.55
CA HIS A 94 -8.46 -2.30 23.24
C HIS A 94 -7.21 -2.12 24.12
N ASP A 95 -7.20 -1.13 25.01
CA ASP A 95 -6.07 -0.80 25.90
C ASP A 95 -6.12 -1.52 27.27
N ARG A 96 -6.96 -2.57 27.40
CA ARG A 96 -7.11 -3.37 28.64
C ARG A 96 -6.44 -4.74 28.56
#